data_AF-L9WBN8-F1
#
_entry.id   AF-L9WBN8-F1
#
_cell.length_a   1.000
_cell.length_b   1.000
_cell.length_c   1.000
_cell.angle_alpha   90.00
_cell.angle_beta   90.00
_cell.angle_gamma   90.00
#
_symmetry.space_group_name_H-M   'P 1'
#
loop_
_entity.id
_entity.type
_entity.pdbx_description
1 polymer ?
#
loop_
_entity_poly.entity_id
_entity_poly.type
_entity_poly.pdbx_seq_one_letter_code
_entity_poly.pdbx_strand_id
1 'polypeptide(L)'
;MVARATARIGIDLPTAREISHMSTDTTPSDAEAACFEAGIKFGTLYHQFAGTPLSPSSASSLEAAMEEAIENQPHCTDVTVTVQTDALEAELAESTAEYTELTGRFLEVEIVVDYEGMEVLTRMEMEDGYPLMRVVSVRDSDC
;
A
#
# COMPACT_ATOMS: atom_id res chain seq x y z
N MET A 1 15.98 -16.63 -65.30
CA MET A 1 15.40 -17.84 -64.68
C MET A 1 16.40 -18.39 -63.66
N VAL A 2 16.27 -18.03 -62.38
CA VAL A 2 16.77 -18.82 -61.23
C VAL A 2 15.83 -18.53 -60.06
N ALA A 3 14.97 -19.49 -59.72
CA ALA A 3 14.14 -19.45 -58.53
C ALA A 3 15.03 -19.73 -57.30
N ARG A 4 15.01 -18.86 -56.29
CA ARG A 4 15.62 -19.16 -55.00
C ARG A 4 14.67 -20.07 -54.22
N ALA A 5 15.12 -21.29 -53.95
CA ALA A 5 14.44 -22.25 -53.10
C ALA A 5 14.49 -21.79 -51.63
N THR A 6 13.33 -21.78 -50.98
CA THR A 6 13.17 -21.50 -49.55
C THR A 6 13.66 -22.70 -48.73
N ALA A 7 14.75 -22.54 -48.00
CA ALA A 7 15.14 -23.49 -46.97
C ALA A 7 14.21 -23.30 -45.75
N ARG A 8 13.28 -24.23 -45.53
CA ARG A 8 12.50 -24.32 -44.30
C ARG A 8 13.37 -24.99 -43.24
N ILE A 9 13.86 -24.21 -42.28
CA ILE A 9 14.47 -24.71 -41.05
C ILE A 9 13.34 -25.33 -40.23
N GLY A 10 13.38 -26.65 -40.04
CA GLY A 10 12.41 -27.40 -39.26
C GLY A 10 12.57 -27.13 -37.77
N ILE A 11 11.99 -26.03 -37.29
CA ILE A 11 11.62 -25.87 -35.89
C ILE A 11 10.15 -26.25 -35.83
N ASP A 12 9.84 -27.33 -35.10
CA ASP A 12 8.46 -27.69 -34.79
C ASP A 12 7.91 -26.60 -33.88
N LEU A 13 7.25 -25.61 -34.48
CA LEU A 13 6.51 -24.60 -33.74
C LEU A 13 5.27 -25.27 -33.18
N PRO A 14 5.00 -25.15 -31.87
CA PRO A 14 3.82 -25.74 -31.27
C PRO A 14 2.58 -25.29 -32.05
N THR A 15 1.70 -26.24 -32.34
CA THR A 15 0.46 -25.93 -33.04
C THR A 15 -0.40 -25.00 -32.18
N ALA A 16 -1.32 -24.24 -32.77
CA ALA A 16 -2.24 -23.39 -32.01
C ALA A 16 -3.02 -24.14 -30.89
N ARG A 17 -3.06 -25.48 -30.96
CA ARG A 17 -3.58 -26.37 -29.91
C ARG A 17 -2.67 -26.52 -28.69
N GLU A 18 -1.36 -26.37 -28.83
CA GLU A 18 -0.38 -26.44 -27.73
C GLU A 18 -0.22 -25.09 -27.00
N ILE A 19 -0.67 -23.99 -27.62
CA ILE A 19 -0.78 -22.66 -26.97
C ILE A 19 -2.04 -22.57 -26.10
N SER A 20 -2.94 -23.57 -26.17
CA SER A 20 -4.28 -23.55 -25.56
C SER A 20 -4.34 -23.85 -24.06
N HIS A 21 -3.26 -23.60 -23.30
CA HIS A 21 -3.24 -23.81 -21.84
C HIS A 21 -2.55 -22.70 -21.03
N MET A 22 -2.57 -21.47 -21.51
CA MET A 22 -2.43 -20.31 -20.63
C MET A 22 -3.81 -19.71 -20.42
N SER A 23 -4.32 -19.81 -19.19
CA SER A 23 -5.59 -19.17 -18.81
C SER A 23 -5.49 -17.67 -19.12
N THR A 24 -6.43 -17.16 -19.91
CA THR A 24 -6.58 -15.72 -20.19
C THR A 24 -7.52 -15.06 -19.17
N ASP A 25 -7.62 -15.62 -17.97
CA ASP A 25 -8.41 -15.01 -16.91
C ASP A 25 -7.66 -13.78 -16.39
N THR A 26 -8.23 -12.62 -16.65
CA THR A 26 -7.70 -11.31 -16.26
C THR A 26 -8.34 -10.80 -14.97
N THR A 27 -9.16 -11.62 -14.31
CA THR A 27 -9.73 -11.30 -13.01
C THR A 27 -8.61 -11.25 -11.97
N PRO A 28 -8.52 -10.21 -11.14
CA PRO A 28 -7.53 -10.17 -10.06
C PRO A 28 -7.72 -11.36 -9.11
N SER A 29 -6.60 -11.92 -8.66
CA SER A 29 -6.59 -12.83 -7.52
C SER A 29 -6.98 -12.11 -6.24
N ASP A 30 -7.42 -12.86 -5.22
CA ASP A 30 -7.79 -12.29 -3.92
C ASP A 30 -6.62 -11.55 -3.27
N ALA A 31 -5.38 -12.03 -3.47
CA ALA A 31 -4.16 -11.33 -3.05
C ALA A 31 -3.99 -9.95 -3.72
N GLU A 32 -4.23 -9.86 -5.03
CA GLU A 32 -4.16 -8.61 -5.77
C GLU A 32 -5.27 -7.65 -5.35
N ALA A 33 -6.49 -8.15 -5.13
CA ALA A 33 -7.61 -7.38 -4.62
C ALA A 33 -7.34 -6.86 -3.19
N ALA A 34 -6.82 -7.70 -2.29
CA ALA A 34 -6.45 -7.32 -0.93
C ALA A 34 -5.35 -6.24 -0.91
N CYS A 35 -4.32 -6.38 -1.76
CA CYS A 35 -3.28 -5.35 -1.90
C CYS A 35 -3.85 -4.04 -2.47
N PHE A 36 -4.79 -4.12 -3.41
CA PHE A 36 -5.46 -2.95 -3.96
C PHE A 36 -6.30 -2.22 -2.89
N GLU A 37 -7.04 -2.97 -2.07
CA GLU A 37 -7.79 -2.45 -0.92
C GLU A 37 -6.87 -1.76 0.11
N ALA A 38 -5.70 -2.32 0.39
CA ALA A 38 -4.70 -1.67 1.25
C ALA A 38 -4.20 -0.35 0.64
N GLY A 39 -3.98 -0.32 -0.68
CA GLY A 39 -3.63 0.90 -1.41
C GLY A 39 -4.69 2.00 -1.33
N ILE A 40 -5.98 1.65 -1.43
CA ILE A 40 -7.09 2.59 -1.24
C ILE A 40 -7.04 3.20 0.16
N LYS A 41 -6.86 2.38 1.20
CA LYS A 41 -6.83 2.83 2.60
C LYS A 41 -5.68 3.78 2.86
N PHE A 42 -4.48 3.49 2.37
CA PHE A 42 -3.34 4.40 2.48
C PHE A 42 -3.53 5.70 1.71
N GLY A 43 -4.09 5.64 0.50
CA GLY A 43 -4.42 6.83 -0.27
C GLY A 43 -5.40 7.74 0.48
N THR A 44 -6.45 7.15 1.06
CA THR A 44 -7.43 7.88 1.87
C THR A 44 -6.79 8.43 3.14
N LEU A 45 -6.06 7.64 3.93
CA LEU A 45 -5.40 8.08 5.16
C LEU A 45 -4.48 9.26 4.87
N TYR A 46 -3.60 9.15 3.88
CA TYR A 46 -2.62 10.20 3.64
C TYR A 46 -3.28 11.49 3.17
N HIS A 47 -4.16 11.42 2.16
CA HIS A 47 -4.73 12.62 1.56
C HIS A 47 -5.87 13.24 2.37
N GLN A 48 -6.53 12.50 3.25
CA GLN A 48 -7.58 13.04 4.10
C GLN A 48 -7.02 13.86 5.27
N PHE A 49 -5.86 13.46 5.82
CA PHE A 49 -5.32 14.04 7.05
C PHE A 49 -4.11 14.96 6.84
N ALA A 50 -3.39 14.87 5.71
CA ALA A 50 -2.29 15.77 5.40
C ALA A 50 -2.69 17.25 5.49
N GLY A 51 -1.86 18.05 6.16
CA GLY A 51 -2.14 19.47 6.41
C GLY A 51 -2.95 19.74 7.69
N THR A 52 -3.42 18.71 8.39
CA THR A 52 -4.12 18.88 9.68
C THR A 52 -3.17 19.51 10.72
N PRO A 53 -3.57 20.55 11.46
CA PRO A 53 -2.76 21.08 12.54
C PRO A 53 -2.42 20.02 13.59
N LEU A 54 -1.12 19.84 13.86
CA LEU A 54 -0.57 18.85 14.77
C LEU A 54 0.33 19.51 15.82
N SER A 55 0.11 19.13 17.08
CA SER A 55 0.92 19.49 18.24
C SER A 55 1.14 18.25 19.11
N PRO A 56 2.14 18.21 20.00
CA PRO A 56 2.31 17.10 20.94
C PRO A 56 1.06 16.83 21.78
N SER A 57 0.31 17.88 22.14
CA SER A 57 -0.94 17.74 22.89
C SER A 57 -2.09 17.13 22.11
N SER A 58 -2.09 17.26 20.78
CA SER A 58 -3.18 16.75 19.92
C SER A 58 -2.83 15.42 19.22
N ALA A 59 -1.56 15.00 19.26
CA ALA A 59 -1.05 13.81 18.59
C ALA A 59 -1.90 12.56 18.90
N SER A 60 -2.03 12.19 20.17
CA SER A 60 -2.80 11.01 20.60
C SER A 60 -4.27 11.01 20.15
N SER A 61 -4.93 12.17 20.23
CA SER A 61 -6.32 12.28 19.76
C SER A 61 -6.45 12.19 18.25
N LEU A 62 -5.43 12.64 17.51
CA LEU A 62 -5.42 12.57 16.06
C LEU A 62 -5.09 11.16 15.57
N GLU A 63 -4.14 10.46 16.21
CA GLU A 63 -3.87 9.03 15.99
C GLU A 63 -5.17 8.22 16.06
N ALA A 64 -5.87 8.28 17.20
CA ALA A 64 -7.12 7.55 17.41
C ALA A 64 -8.20 7.93 16.37
N ALA A 65 -8.35 9.22 16.05
CA ALA A 65 -9.31 9.66 15.04
C ALA A 65 -8.97 9.16 13.63
N MET A 66 -7.68 9.03 13.30
CA MET A 66 -7.22 8.48 12.03
C MET A 66 -7.48 6.98 11.96
N GLU A 67 -7.16 6.24 13.03
CA GLU A 67 -7.42 4.79 13.15
C GLU A 67 -8.91 4.50 12.94
N GLU A 68 -9.78 5.10 13.77
CA GLU A 68 -11.23 4.90 13.70
C GLU A 68 -11.81 5.25 12.32
N ALA A 69 -11.32 6.32 11.69
CA ALA A 69 -11.80 6.74 10.37
C ALA A 69 -11.43 5.74 9.26
N ILE A 70 -10.25 5.12 9.33
CA ILE A 70 -9.78 4.19 8.31
C ILE A 70 -10.32 2.78 8.54
N GLU A 71 -10.45 2.35 9.79
CA GLU A 71 -11.12 1.08 10.16
C GLU A 71 -12.57 1.02 9.72
N ASN A 72 -13.25 2.17 9.62
CA ASN A 72 -14.61 2.24 9.08
C ASN A 72 -14.70 1.91 7.57
N GLN A 73 -13.57 1.74 6.86
CA GLN A 73 -13.55 1.28 5.47
C GLN A 73 -13.73 -0.25 5.37
N PRO A 74 -14.35 -0.78 4.30
CA PRO A 74 -14.50 -2.23 4.12
C PRO A 74 -13.18 -2.99 4.17
N HIS A 75 -13.21 -4.22 4.70
CA HIS A 75 -12.07 -5.14 4.76
C HIS A 75 -10.88 -4.67 5.62
N CYS A 76 -11.01 -3.57 6.35
CA CYS A 76 -10.01 -3.11 7.30
C CYS A 76 -10.22 -3.84 8.63
N THR A 77 -9.23 -4.60 9.09
CA THR A 77 -9.32 -5.33 10.36
C THR A 77 -8.64 -4.61 11.50
N ASP A 78 -7.55 -3.90 11.22
CA ASP A 78 -6.79 -3.16 12.23
C ASP A 78 -6.02 -2.01 11.57
N VAL A 79 -5.99 -0.86 12.23
CA VAL A 79 -5.14 0.27 11.86
C VAL A 79 -4.41 0.75 13.10
N THR A 80 -3.09 0.87 13.00
CA THR A 80 -2.27 1.53 14.02
C THR A 80 -1.63 2.77 13.42
N VAL A 81 -1.84 3.93 14.03
CA VAL A 81 -1.21 5.20 13.66
C VAL A 81 -0.36 5.68 14.81
N THR A 82 0.90 5.99 14.55
CA THR A 82 1.82 6.54 15.54
C THR A 82 2.43 7.83 15.00
N VAL A 83 2.28 8.90 15.77
CA VAL A 83 2.93 10.18 15.56
C VAL A 83 4.33 10.12 16.15
N GLN A 84 5.33 10.38 15.31
CA GLN A 84 6.73 10.43 15.71
C GLN A 84 7.00 11.70 16.54
N THR A 85 6.70 11.61 17.84
CA THR A 85 6.69 12.76 18.77
C THR A 85 8.06 13.41 18.87
N ASP A 86 9.15 12.64 18.89
CA ASP A 86 10.52 13.19 18.88
C ASP A 86 10.79 14.06 17.65
N ALA A 87 10.34 13.62 16.47
CA ALA A 87 10.49 14.37 15.22
C ALA A 87 9.61 15.62 15.20
N LEU A 88 8.41 15.54 15.78
CA LEU A 88 7.49 16.66 15.95
C LEU A 88 8.05 17.73 16.90
N GLU A 89 8.55 17.32 18.07
CA GLU A 89 9.15 18.24 19.04
C GLU A 89 10.38 18.94 18.48
N ALA A 90 11.24 18.21 17.75
CA ALA A 90 12.40 18.79 17.08
C ALA A 90 12.01 19.83 16.02
N GLU A 91 10.93 19.60 15.26
CA GLU A 91 10.42 20.58 14.29
C GLU A 91 9.91 21.85 14.99
N LEU A 92 9.15 21.69 16.07
CA LEU A 92 8.56 22.81 16.80
C LEU A 92 9.59 23.65 17.56
N ALA A 93 10.72 23.05 17.98
CA ALA A 93 11.81 23.79 18.62
C ALA A 93 12.42 24.89 17.73
N GLU A 94 12.38 24.70 16.41
CA GLU A 94 12.85 25.67 15.41
C GLU A 94 11.73 26.62 14.94
N SER A 95 10.50 26.42 15.42
CA SER A 95 9.31 27.17 15.03
C SER A 95 8.95 28.24 16.05
N THR A 96 8.31 29.31 15.58
CA THR A 96 7.67 30.31 16.47
C THR A 96 6.24 29.93 16.84
N ALA A 97 5.68 28.87 16.23
CA ALA A 97 4.33 28.38 16.48
C ALA A 97 4.35 27.12 17.34
N GLU A 98 3.28 26.91 18.12
CA GLU A 98 3.11 25.75 19.01
C GLU A 98 2.59 24.49 18.28
N TYR A 99 2.40 24.57 16.96
CA TYR A 99 1.92 23.49 16.11
C TYR A 99 2.57 23.56 14.73
N THR A 100 2.49 22.46 14.00
CA THR A 100 2.87 22.33 12.59
C THR A 100 1.76 21.64 11.80
N GLU A 101 1.94 21.46 10.51
CA GLU A 101 1.03 20.69 9.67
C GLU A 101 1.43 19.20 9.66
N LEU A 102 0.45 18.31 9.78
CA LEU A 102 0.65 16.88 9.66
C LEU A 102 1.18 16.56 8.24
N THR A 103 2.33 15.90 8.19
CA THR A 103 2.93 15.36 6.96
C THR A 103 3.37 13.93 7.22
N GLY A 104 3.66 13.17 6.16
CA GLY A 104 4.17 11.80 6.29
C GLY A 104 5.44 11.66 7.13
N ARG A 105 6.23 12.73 7.30
CA ARG A 105 7.42 12.74 8.16
C ARG A 105 7.10 12.40 9.62
N PHE A 106 5.91 12.75 10.08
CA PHE A 106 5.51 12.56 11.46
C PHE A 106 4.73 11.28 11.68
N LEU A 107 4.53 10.44 10.66
CA LEU A 107 3.65 9.28 10.75
C LEU A 107 4.41 7.98 10.55
N GLU A 108 4.15 7.04 11.45
CA GLU A 108 4.31 5.61 11.25
C GLU A 108 2.92 4.99 11.26
N VAL A 109 2.61 4.16 10.27
CA VAL A 109 1.26 3.58 10.12
C VAL A 109 1.37 2.13 9.73
N GLU A 110 0.58 1.28 10.36
CA GLU A 110 0.31 -0.09 9.93
C GLU A 110 -1.18 -0.26 9.63
N ILE A 111 -1.49 -0.93 8.52
CA ILE A 111 -2.87 -1.26 8.12
C ILE A 111 -2.92 -2.75 7.79
N VAL A 112 -3.87 -3.44 8.42
CA VAL A 112 -4.20 -4.83 8.13
C VAL A 112 -5.51 -4.89 7.35
N VAL A 113 -5.45 -5.54 6.19
CA VAL A 113 -6.61 -5.83 5.35
C VAL A 113 -6.86 -7.32 5.33
N ASP A 114 -8.11 -7.73 5.49
CA ASP A 114 -8.55 -9.11 5.26
C ASP A 114 -9.65 -9.14 4.20
N TYR A 115 -9.32 -9.72 3.05
CA TYR A 115 -10.21 -9.84 1.91
C TYR A 115 -10.28 -11.30 1.44
N GLU A 116 -11.45 -11.91 1.52
CA GLU A 116 -11.72 -13.28 1.06
C GLU A 116 -10.68 -14.31 1.58
N GLY A 117 -10.26 -14.19 2.84
CA GLY A 117 -9.27 -15.08 3.46
C GLY A 117 -7.81 -14.74 3.13
N MET A 118 -7.55 -13.56 2.56
CA MET A 118 -6.20 -13.05 2.34
C MET A 118 -5.91 -11.84 3.23
N GLU A 119 -5.01 -12.05 4.19
CA GLU A 119 -4.48 -11.00 5.06
C GLU A 119 -3.30 -10.28 4.39
N VAL A 120 -3.38 -8.95 4.31
CA VAL A 120 -2.31 -8.08 3.85
C VAL A 120 -1.95 -7.12 4.97
N LEU A 121 -0.73 -7.27 5.50
CA LEU A 121 -0.11 -6.29 6.39
C LEU A 121 0.67 -5.30 5.56
N THR A 122 0.44 -4.02 5.79
CA THR A 122 1.11 -2.93 5.11
C THR A 122 1.63 -1.90 6.11
N ARG A 123 2.66 -1.15 5.71
CA ARG A 123 3.34 -0.18 6.59
C ARG A 123 3.73 1.09 5.83
N MET A 124 3.66 2.22 6.51
CA MET A 124 4.24 3.49 6.10
C MET A 124 5.20 3.99 7.17
N GLU A 125 6.43 4.28 6.78
CA GLU A 125 7.45 4.85 7.67
C GLU A 125 8.46 5.68 6.86
N MET A 126 9.25 6.50 7.54
CA MET A 126 10.32 7.26 6.88
C MET A 126 11.48 6.35 6.48
N GLU A 127 11.75 6.28 5.17
CA GLU A 127 12.88 5.56 4.58
C GLU A 127 13.60 6.49 3.61
N ASP A 128 14.91 6.69 3.80
CA ASP A 128 15.77 7.53 2.94
C ASP A 128 15.20 8.94 2.65
N GLY A 129 14.53 9.54 3.64
CA GLY A 129 13.94 10.87 3.53
C GLY A 129 12.57 10.91 2.85
N TYR A 130 11.91 9.77 2.65
CA TYR A 130 10.59 9.65 2.05
C TYR A 130 9.65 8.79 2.92
N PRO A 131 8.37 9.19 3.12
CA PRO A 131 7.40 8.34 3.82
C PRO A 131 6.96 7.20 2.89
N LEU A 132 7.68 6.08 2.96
CA LEU A 132 7.50 4.95 2.04
C LEU A 132 6.36 4.05 2.51
N MET A 133 5.35 3.89 1.66
CA MET A 133 4.30 2.89 1.83
C MET A 133 4.73 1.57 1.17
N ARG A 134 4.57 0.45 1.88
CA ARG A 134 4.91 -0.89 1.37
C ARG A 134 4.00 -1.98 1.92
N VAL A 135 3.85 -3.04 1.13
CA VAL A 135 3.32 -4.31 1.61
C VAL A 135 4.41 -5.02 2.42
N VAL A 136 4.08 -5.41 3.65
CA VAL A 136 4.99 -6.15 4.55
C VAL A 136 4.82 -7.64 4.35
N SER A 137 3.58 -8.12 4.31
CA SER A 137 3.28 -9.53 4.03
C SER A 137 1.90 -9.69 3.42
N VAL A 138 1.78 -10.76 2.62
CA VAL A 138 0.51 -11.29 2.12
C VAL A 138 0.43 -12.74 2.59
N ARG A 139 -0.65 -13.10 3.27
CA ARG A 139 -0.84 -14.42 3.88
C ARG A 139 -2.27 -14.91 3.67
N ASP A 140 -2.41 -16.21 3.62
CA ASP A 140 -3.71 -16.87 3.71
C ASP A 140 -4.13 -16.87 5.19
N SER A 141 -5.26 -16.23 5.50
CA SER A 141 -5.80 -16.05 6.85
C SER A 141 -6.30 -17.37 7.45
N ASP A 142 -6.57 -18.38 6.60
CA ASP A 142 -7.12 -19.68 7.00
C ASP A 142 -6.03 -20.75 7.24
N CYS A 143 -4.74 -20.40 7.13
CA CYS A 143 -3.59 -21.31 7.25
C CYS A 143 -2.82 -21.25 8.59
#